data_AF-A0A227J6Z6-F1
#
_entry.id   AF-A0A227J6Z6-F1
#
_cell.length_a   1.000
_cell.length_b   1.000
_cell.length_c   1.000
_cell.angle_alpha   90.00
_cell.angle_beta   90.00
_cell.angle_gamma   90.00
#
_symmetry.space_group_name_H-M   'P 1'
#
loop_
_entity.id
_entity.type
_entity.pdbx_description
1 polymer ?
#
loop_
_entity_poly.entity_id
_entity_poly.type
_entity_poly.pdbx_seq_one_letter_code
_entity_poly.pdbx_strand_id
1 'polypeptide(L)' 'QSVIQVEVEVQVFDMSGKQLAKEKVTVWQSIKRMADTYLRPQQAEQGKSIKLAVPQSQQYQFSAKVLEVKTR' A
#
# COMPACT_ATOMS: atom_id res chain seq x y z
N GLN A 1 2.31 -13.25 16.19
CA GLN A 1 1.64 -13.55 14.90
C GLN A 1 2.41 -12.86 13.79
N SER A 2 2.63 -13.49 12.64
CA SER A 2 3.41 -12.88 11.55
C SER A 2 2.47 -12.29 10.49
N VAL A 3 2.83 -11.13 9.94
CA VAL A 3 2.06 -10.49 8.86
C VAL A 3 2.43 -11.15 7.53
N ILE A 4 1.43 -11.60 6.80
CA ILE A 4 1.58 -12.31 5.52
C ILE A 4 1.07 -11.51 4.31
N GLN A 5 0.21 -10.53 4.54
CA GLN A 5 -0.27 -9.64 3.49
C GLN A 5 -0.66 -8.30 4.08
N VAL A 6 -0.34 -7.22 3.37
CA VAL A 6 -0.84 -5.87 3.67
C VAL A 6 -1.40 -5.26 2.40
N GLU A 7 -2.65 -4.80 2.49
CA GLU A 7 -3.33 -4.09 1.41
C GLU A 7 -3.60 -2.64 1.83
N VAL A 8 -3.29 -1.71 0.93
CA VAL A 8 -3.44 -0.27 1.14
C VAL A 8 -4.32 0.29 0.04
N GLU A 9 -5.27 1.13 0.41
CA GLU A 9 -5.98 2.00 -0.51
C GLU A 9 -5.26 3.33 -0.60
N VAL A 10 -4.93 3.75 -1.82
CA VAL A 10 -4.37 5.06 -2.10
C VAL A 10 -5.37 5.86 -2.91
N GLN A 11 -5.60 7.10 -2.47
CA GLN A 11 -6.43 8.08 -3.14
C GLN A 11 -5.59 9.29 -3.46
N VAL A 12 -5.70 9.79 -4.69
CA VAL A 12 -5.01 10.99 -5.18
C VAL A 12 -6.05 12.01 -5.58
N PHE A 13 -5.81 13.26 -5.21
CA PHE A 13 -6.66 14.40 -5.46
C PHE A 13 -5.86 15.54 -6.08
N ASP A 14 -6.54 16.44 -6.79
CA ASP A 14 -6.01 17.76 -7.07
C ASP A 14 -6.31 18.74 -5.92
N MET A 15 -5.81 19.97 -6.03
CA MET A 15 -6.00 21.01 -5.01
C MET A 15 -7.43 21.54 -4.91
N SER A 16 -8.31 21.20 -5.86
CA SER A 16 -9.74 21.49 -5.75
C SER A 16 -10.50 20.42 -4.95
N GLY A 17 -9.80 19.36 -4.52
CA GLY A 17 -10.39 18.20 -3.85
C GLY A 17 -11.01 17.19 -4.81
N LYS A 18 -10.82 17.34 -6.13
CA LYS A 18 -11.30 16.37 -7.12
C LYS A 18 -10.41 15.13 -7.08
N GLN A 19 -11.04 13.97 -6.93
CA GLN A 19 -10.33 12.69 -6.97
C GLN A 19 -9.81 12.41 -8.39
N LEU A 20 -8.50 12.20 -8.48
CA LEU A 20 -7.77 11.88 -9.71
C LEU A 20 -7.57 10.37 -9.88
N ALA A 21 -7.33 9.65 -8.78
CA ALA A 21 -7.21 8.19 -8.77
C ALA A 21 -7.59 7.62 -7.41
N LYS A 22 -8.04 6.35 -7.43
CA LYS A 22 -8.30 5.56 -6.24
C LYS A 22 -8.00 4.09 -6.55
N GLU A 23 -6.98 3.54 -5.89
CA GLU A 23 -6.52 2.18 -6.15
C GLU A 23 -6.27 1.42 -4.85
N LYS A 24 -6.48 0.11 -4.92
CA LYS A 24 -6.10 -0.83 -3.86
C LYS A 24 -4.86 -1.60 -4.30
N VAL A 25 -3.83 -1.59 -3.45
CA VAL A 25 -2.53 -2.14 -3.79
C VAL A 25 -2.03 -3.03 -2.66
N THR A 26 -1.64 -4.25 -3.01
CA THR A 26 -0.93 -5.15 -2.08
C THR A 26 0.53 -4.72 -1.98
N VAL A 27 0.89 -4.07 -0.88
CA VAL A 27 2.24 -3.54 -0.64
C VAL A 27 3.18 -4.56 0.00
N TRP A 28 2.63 -5.61 0.61
CA TRP A 28 3.38 -6.71 1.19
C TRP A 28 2.66 -8.03 0.96
N GLN A 29 3.40 -9.07 0.60
CA GLN A 29 2.89 -10.43 0.49
C GLN A 29 4.04 -11.41 0.74
N SER A 30 3.90 -12.21 1.80
CA SER A 30 4.85 -13.28 2.10
C SER A 30 4.75 -14.40 1.06
N ILE A 31 5.87 -15.04 0.79
CA ILE A 31 5.96 -16.20 -0.11
C ILE A 31 5.76 -17.47 0.72
N LYS A 32 4.77 -18.27 0.33
CA LYS A 32 4.46 -19.53 1.01
C LYS A 32 5.70 -20.44 1.02
N ARG A 33 6.05 -20.97 2.20
CA ARG A 33 7.23 -21.84 2.43
C ARG A 33 8.59 -21.13 2.37
N MET A 34 8.64 -19.80 2.31
CA MET A 34 9.87 -19.02 2.55
C MET A 34 9.77 -18.26 3.87
N ALA A 35 10.34 -18.84 4.93
CA ALA A 35 10.23 -18.35 6.32
C ALA A 35 10.76 -16.92 6.51
N ASP A 36 11.67 -16.47 5.65
CA ASP A 36 12.32 -15.16 5.74
C ASP A 36 11.44 -14.03 5.18
N THR A 37 10.38 -14.37 4.43
CA THR A 37 9.45 -13.39 3.86
C THR A 37 8.27 -13.08 4.79
N TYR A 38 8.23 -13.69 5.98
CA TYR A 38 7.22 -13.41 7.00
C TYR A 38 7.66 -12.20 7.81
N LEU A 39 6.83 -11.16 7.82
CA LEU A 39 7.12 -9.97 8.60
C LEU A 39 6.79 -10.24 10.08
N ARG A 40 7.82 -10.45 10.90
CA ARG A 40 7.69 -10.78 12.32
C ARG A 40 7.57 -9.52 13.17
N PRO A 41 7.09 -9.63 14.42
CA PRO A 41 7.08 -8.50 15.35
C PRO A 41 8.46 -7.83 15.44
N GLN A 42 8.47 -6.49 15.47
CA GLN A 42 9.67 -5.65 15.55
C GLN A 42 10.56 -5.66 14.29
N GLN A 43 10.15 -6.33 13.20
CA GLN A 43 10.78 -6.18 11.90
C GLN A 43 10.14 -5.05 11.10
N ALA A 44 10.97 -4.34 10.34
CA ALA A 44 10.55 -3.36 9.36
C ALA A 44 11.16 -3.78 8.01
N GLU A 45 10.31 -3.89 6.99
CA GLU A 45 10.70 -4.25 5.64
C GLU A 45 10.15 -3.22 4.65
N GLN A 46 10.88 -3.01 3.56
CA GLN A 46 10.42 -2.13 2.50
C GLN A 46 9.34 -2.84 1.68
N GLY A 47 8.14 -2.24 1.62
CA GLY A 47 7.05 -2.71 0.77
C GLY A 47 7.26 -2.40 -0.71
N LYS A 48 6.34 -2.91 -1.55
CA LYS A 48 6.32 -2.60 -2.99
C LYS A 48 6.04 -1.11 -3.21
N SER A 49 6.78 -0.49 -4.12
CA SER A 49 6.49 0.87 -4.58
C SER A 49 5.12 0.93 -5.26
N ILE A 50 4.33 1.93 -4.92
CA ILE A 50 3.01 2.17 -5.50
C ILE A 50 3.20 3.10 -6.71
N LYS A 51 2.73 2.68 -7.88
CA LYS A 51 2.73 3.48 -9.11
C LYS A 51 1.28 3.71 -9.52
N LEU A 52 0.87 4.96 -9.64
CA LEU A 52 -0.51 5.34 -10.00
C LEU A 52 -0.48 6.13 -11.30
N ALA A 53 -1.37 5.79 -12.23
CA ALA A 53 -1.59 6.59 -13.42
C ALA A 53 -2.58 7.72 -13.07
N VAL A 54 -2.09 8.96 -13.04
CA VAL A 54 -2.90 10.13 -12.70
C VAL A 54 -2.84 11.17 -13.83
N PRO A 55 -3.93 11.90 -14.10
CA PRO A 55 -3.88 13.07 -14.98
C PRO A 55 -2.86 14.10 -14.51
N GLN A 56 -2.31 14.88 -15.45
CA GLN A 56 -1.41 15.96 -15.11
C GLN A 56 -2.13 17.05 -14.30
N SER A 57 -1.57 17.41 -13.16
CA SER A 57 -2.01 18.49 -12.28
C SER A 57 -0.79 19.29 -11.83
N GLN A 58 -0.98 20.57 -11.50
CA GLN A 58 0.10 21.41 -10.96
C GLN A 58 0.58 20.88 -9.60
N GLN A 59 -0.35 20.34 -8.81
CA GLN A 59 -0.09 19.80 -7.48
C GLN A 59 -1.02 18.61 -7.21
N TYR A 60 -0.55 17.75 -6.32
CA TYR A 60 -1.24 16.52 -5.94
C TYR A 60 -1.34 16.45 -4.43
N GLN A 61 -2.50 16.02 -3.94
CA GLN A 61 -2.69 15.58 -2.57
C GLN A 61 -2.95 14.08 -2.59
N PHE A 62 -2.29 13.33 -1.72
CA PHE A 62 -2.51 11.89 -1.59
C PHE A 62 -2.90 11.52 -0.17
N SER A 63 -3.74 10.50 -0.06
CA SER A 63 -4.11 9.85 1.19
C SER A 63 -3.95 8.35 1.01
N ALA A 64 -3.43 7.69 2.03
CA ALA A 64 -3.26 6.25 2.05
C ALA A 64 -3.87 5.67 3.32
N LYS A 65 -4.60 4.57 3.17
CA LYS A 65 -5.25 3.86 4.28
C LYS A 65 -4.94 2.37 4.18
N VAL A 66 -4.42 1.79 5.26
CA VAL A 66 -4.32 0.33 5.38
C VAL A 66 -5.74 -0.24 5.43
N LEU A 67 -6.09 -1.06 4.45
CA LEU A 67 -7.40 -1.71 4.37
C LEU A 67 -7.39 -3.02 5.15
N GLU A 68 -6.34 -3.81 4.96
CA GLU A 68 -6.28 -5.16 5.50
C GLU A 68 -4.84 -5.53 5.88
N VAL A 69 -4.71 -6.19 7.03
CA VAL A 69 -3.49 -6.84 7.49
C VAL A 69 -3.83 -8.30 7.76
N LYS A 70 -3.37 -9.21 6.89
CA LYS A 70 -3.55 -10.65 7.11
C LYS A 70 -2.39 -11.19 7.91
N THR A 71 -2.71 -11.98 8.92
CA THR A 71 -1.76 -12.59 9.82
C THR A 71 -1.93 -14.11 9.84
N ARG A 72 -0.84 -14.83 10.13
CA ARG A 72 -0.82 -16.29 10.32
C ARG A 72 -0.46 -16.65 11.75
#